data_AF-A0A2T0N162-F1
#
_entry.id   AF-A0A2T0N162-F1
#
_cell.length_a   1.000
_cell.length_b   1.000
_cell.length_c   1.000
_cell.angle_alpha   90.00
_cell.angle_beta   90.00
_cell.angle_gamma   90.00
#
_symmetry.space_group_name_H-M   'P 1'
#
loop_
_entity.id
_entity.type
_entity.pdbx_description
1 polymer ?
#
loop_
_entity_poly.entity_id
_entity_poly.type
_entity_poly.pdbx_seq_one_letter_code
_entity_poly.pdbx_strand_id
1 'polypeptide(L)'
;MSDNTSGTTAAIEEGAKKSSILWLTLDRPRLAWHAWHDGAVYLVSGGEEQELPGLDALDRVRVTLRSKDNGARLVEFEAAVAPVDQAAAADVVAVLAKERLNARDSEHLPERWARDSQVWRLTPER
;
A
#
# COMPACT_ATOMS: atom_id res chain seq x y z
N MET A 1 -31.12 5.21 -4.90
CA MET A 1 -29.85 5.78 -4.39
C MET A 1 -28.74 5.03 -5.07
N SER A 2 -28.17 5.63 -6.12
CA SER A 2 -27.28 4.94 -7.05
C SER A 2 -25.91 4.65 -6.42
N ASP A 3 -25.35 3.53 -6.85
CA ASP A 3 -24.14 2.86 -6.39
C ASP A 3 -22.85 3.65 -6.72
N ASN A 4 -22.63 4.76 -6.02
CA ASN A 4 -21.45 5.61 -6.21
C ASN A 4 -20.17 5.02 -5.58
N THR A 5 -20.30 3.95 -4.78
CA THR A 5 -19.18 3.28 -4.11
C THR A 5 -18.29 2.53 -5.11
N SER A 6 -18.90 1.82 -6.06
CA SER A 6 -18.16 1.09 -7.10
C SER A 6 -17.33 2.01 -8.00
N GLY A 7 -17.80 3.24 -8.26
CA GLY A 7 -17.10 4.21 -9.09
C GLY A 7 -15.82 4.77 -8.43
N THR A 8 -15.89 5.07 -7.13
CA THR A 8 -14.73 5.57 -6.37
C THR A 8 -13.65 4.50 -6.25
N THR A 9 -14.00 3.27 -5.88
CA THR A 9 -13.03 2.16 -5.77
C THR A 9 -12.36 1.87 -7.12
N ALA A 10 -13.11 1.90 -8.22
CA ALA A 10 -12.55 1.70 -9.55
C ALA A 10 -11.53 2.80 -9.93
N ALA A 11 -11.82 4.08 -9.62
CA ALA A 11 -10.88 5.17 -9.85
C ALA A 11 -9.60 5.03 -9.01
N ILE A 12 -9.74 4.57 -7.76
CA ILE A 12 -8.61 4.31 -6.86
C ILE A 12 -7.76 3.16 -7.37
N GLU A 13 -8.37 2.05 -7.77
CA GLU A 13 -7.68 0.91 -8.37
C GLU A 13 -6.89 1.33 -9.62
N GLU A 14 -7.53 2.04 -10.54
CA GLU A 14 -6.88 2.55 -11.76
C GLU A 14 -5.74 3.52 -11.43
N GLY A 15 -5.92 4.35 -10.38
CA GLY A 15 -4.86 5.21 -9.86
C GLY A 15 -3.68 4.42 -9.30
N ALA A 16 -3.95 3.35 -8.55
CA ALA A 16 -2.95 2.51 -7.90
C ALA A 16 -2.18 1.66 -8.90
N LYS A 17 -2.80 1.27 -10.03
CA LYS A 17 -2.10 0.59 -11.14
C LYS A 17 -1.23 1.53 -11.97
N LYS A 18 -1.63 2.81 -12.10
CA LYS A 18 -0.87 3.83 -12.84
C LYS A 18 0.28 4.43 -12.03
N SER A 19 0.30 4.22 -10.72
CA SER A 19 1.33 4.69 -9.83
C SER A 19 2.12 3.53 -9.23
N SER A 20 3.44 3.67 -9.11
CA SER A 20 4.29 2.71 -8.40
C SER A 20 4.58 3.13 -6.96
N ILE A 21 4.07 4.30 -6.55
CA ILE A 21 4.28 4.90 -5.23
C ILE A 21 3.04 5.67 -4.78
N LEU A 22 2.88 5.86 -3.49
CA LEU A 22 1.82 6.66 -2.89
C LEU A 22 2.39 7.58 -1.82
N TRP A 23 1.58 8.53 -1.36
CA TRP A 23 1.89 9.34 -0.18
C TRP A 23 0.90 9.06 0.92
N LEU A 24 1.40 8.75 2.11
CA LEU A 24 0.64 8.67 3.35
C LEU A 24 0.78 9.98 4.11
N THR A 25 -0.34 10.51 4.57
CA THR A 25 -0.34 11.66 5.49
C THR A 25 -0.15 11.14 6.92
N LEU A 26 1.10 11.08 7.38
CA LEU A 26 1.47 10.76 8.76
C LEU A 26 1.82 12.07 9.52
N ASP A 27 2.92 12.09 10.27
CA ASP A 27 3.53 13.31 10.84
C ASP A 27 3.85 14.35 9.75
N ARG A 28 4.21 13.87 8.57
CA ARG A 28 4.38 14.59 7.31
C ARG A 28 4.05 13.64 6.15
N PRO A 29 3.88 14.13 4.91
CA PRO A 29 3.73 13.24 3.77
C PRO A 29 4.93 12.28 3.65
N ARG A 30 4.66 10.98 3.74
CA ARG A 30 5.64 9.91 3.55
C ARG A 30 5.34 9.20 2.24
N LEU A 31 6.31 9.17 1.34
CA LEU A 31 6.25 8.37 0.12
C LEU A 31 6.44 6.89 0.49
N ALA A 32 5.69 5.97 -0.11
CA ALA A 32 5.89 4.53 0.04
C ALA A 32 5.62 3.83 -1.31
N TRP A 33 6.32 2.73 -1.57
CA TRP A 33 5.94 1.81 -2.65
C TRP A 33 4.77 0.94 -2.17
N HIS A 34 3.98 0.44 -3.11
CA HIS A 34 2.80 -0.37 -2.80
C HIS A 34 2.50 -1.38 -3.90
N ALA A 35 1.60 -2.31 -3.60
CA ALA A 35 0.89 -3.11 -4.60
C ALA A 35 -0.62 -2.95 -4.40
N TRP A 36 -1.39 -3.03 -5.49
CA TRP A 36 -2.85 -3.17 -5.41
C TRP A 36 -3.21 -4.64 -5.52
N HIS A 37 -4.05 -5.13 -4.62
CA HIS A 37 -4.57 -6.49 -4.64
C HIS A 37 -5.94 -6.54 -3.98
N ASP A 38 -6.88 -7.30 -4.54
CA ASP A 38 -8.20 -7.58 -3.97
C ASP A 38 -8.89 -6.35 -3.30
N GLY A 39 -8.98 -5.24 -4.05
CA GLY A 39 -9.67 -4.03 -3.61
C GLY A 39 -8.94 -3.18 -2.57
N ALA A 40 -7.67 -3.48 -2.26
CA ALA A 40 -6.88 -2.76 -1.27
C ALA A 40 -5.47 -2.44 -1.77
N VAL A 41 -4.87 -1.43 -1.14
CA VAL A 41 -3.45 -1.13 -1.25
C VAL A 41 -2.72 -1.92 -0.17
N TYR A 42 -1.64 -2.59 -0.54
CA TYR A 42 -0.73 -3.25 0.38
C TYR A 42 0.66 -2.64 0.31
N LEU A 43 1.34 -2.56 1.45
CA LEU A 43 2.72 -2.09 1.54
C LEU A 43 3.46 -2.81 2.66
N VAL A 44 4.79 -2.68 2.66
CA VAL A 44 5.67 -3.27 3.67
C VAL A 44 6.46 -2.16 4.37
N SER A 45 6.61 -2.25 5.69
CA SER A 45 7.44 -1.35 6.48
C SER A 45 8.31 -2.08 7.49
N GLY A 46 9.46 -1.49 7.83
CA GLY A 46 10.37 -2.02 8.85
C GLY A 46 11.37 -3.05 8.33
N GLY A 47 12.41 -3.31 9.13
CA GLY A 47 13.50 -4.20 8.76
C GLY A 47 14.40 -3.54 7.70
N GLU A 48 14.54 -4.18 6.53
CA GLU A 48 15.23 -3.57 5.39
C GLU A 48 14.32 -2.71 4.50
N GLU A 49 13.01 -2.71 4.76
CA GLU A 49 12.06 -1.84 4.07
C GLU A 49 11.96 -0.48 4.76
N GLN A 50 11.32 0.47 4.08
CA GLN A 50 11.14 1.81 4.60
C GLN A 50 10.35 1.80 5.92
N GLU A 51 10.85 2.52 6.92
CA GLU A 51 10.10 2.81 8.15
C GLU A 51 8.95 3.79 7.89
N LEU A 52 7.77 3.50 8.45
CA LEU A 52 6.58 4.34 8.40
C LEU A 52 6.10 4.67 9.82
N PRO A 53 6.87 5.50 10.57
CA PRO A 53 6.61 5.74 11.98
C PRO A 53 5.24 6.36 12.21
N GLY A 54 4.48 5.78 13.14
CA GLY A 54 3.15 6.23 13.52
C GLY A 54 2.01 5.64 12.69
N LEU A 55 2.29 4.85 11.64
CA LEU A 55 1.23 4.16 10.87
C LEU A 55 0.50 3.13 11.74
N ASP A 56 1.23 2.46 12.64
CA ASP A 56 0.73 1.45 13.57
C ASP A 56 -0.25 1.99 14.62
N ALA A 57 -0.22 3.30 14.87
CA ALA A 57 -1.10 3.98 15.80
C ALA A 57 -2.38 4.55 15.12
N LEU A 58 -2.55 4.34 13.82
CA LEU A 58 -3.67 4.87 13.04
C LEU A 58 -4.67 3.77 12.70
N ASP A 59 -5.96 4.04 12.93
CA ASP A 59 -7.05 3.26 12.34
C ASP A 59 -7.30 3.65 10.88
N ARG A 60 -6.94 4.88 10.50
CA ARG A 60 -7.15 5.47 9.18
C ARG A 60 -6.00 6.36 8.75
N VAL A 61 -5.70 6.37 7.46
CA VAL A 61 -4.69 7.23 6.86
C VAL A 61 -5.18 7.84 5.56
N ARG A 62 -4.80 9.10 5.30
CA ARG A 62 -5.05 9.71 3.99
C ARG A 62 -3.97 9.30 3.01
N VAL A 63 -4.40 8.80 1.86
CA VAL A 63 -3.54 8.30 0.78
C VAL A 63 -3.69 9.23 -0.44
N THR A 64 -2.57 9.65 -1.01
CA THR A 64 -2.54 10.40 -2.27
C THR A 64 -1.77 9.60 -3.32
N LEU A 65 -2.41 9.34 -4.47
CA LEU A 65 -1.78 8.72 -5.63
C LEU A 65 -1.46 9.78 -6.69
N ARG A 66 -0.29 9.66 -7.32
CA ARG A 66 0.17 10.56 -8.38
C ARG A 66 0.63 9.79 -9.61
N SER A 67 0.47 10.38 -10.79
CA SER A 67 0.96 9.80 -12.04
C SER A 67 2.48 9.73 -12.03
N LYS A 68 3.03 8.58 -12.42
CA LYS A 68 4.48 8.42 -12.61
C LYS A 68 5.02 9.18 -13.84
N ASP A 69 4.16 9.57 -14.78
CA ASP A 69 4.57 10.19 -16.04
C ASP A 69 4.79 11.70 -15.88
N ASN A 70 3.94 12.37 -15.10
CA ASN A 70 3.95 13.83 -14.97
C ASN A 70 3.75 14.36 -13.53
N GLY A 71 3.64 13.46 -12.53
CA GLY A 71 3.48 13.84 -11.13
C GLY A 71 2.10 14.43 -10.75
N ALA A 72 1.16 14.52 -11.69
CA ALA A 72 -0.19 15.03 -11.41
C ALA A 72 -0.91 14.14 -10.39
N ARG A 73 -1.70 14.74 -9.50
CA ARG A 73 -2.53 13.98 -8.55
C ARG A 73 -3.62 13.24 -9.30
N LEU A 74 -3.66 11.92 -9.13
CA LEU A 74 -4.67 11.04 -9.72
C LEU A 74 -5.90 10.98 -8.81
N VAL A 75 -5.69 10.66 -7.54
CA VAL A 75 -6.75 10.53 -6.53
C VAL A 75 -6.19 10.76 -5.13
N GLU A 76 -7.06 11.17 -4.23
CA GLU A 76 -6.81 11.24 -2.78
C GLU A 76 -8.02 10.67 -2.05
N PHE A 77 -7.78 9.83 -1.04
CA PHE A 77 -8.83 9.09 -0.32
C PHE A 77 -8.39 8.76 1.11
N GLU A 78 -9.34 8.53 2.03
CA GLU A 78 -9.04 7.90 3.32
C GLU A 78 -8.99 6.38 3.17
N ALA A 79 -8.16 5.70 3.95
CA ALA A 79 -8.11 4.24 3.97
C ALA A 79 -8.03 3.73 5.40
N ALA A 80 -8.81 2.69 5.71
CA ALA A 80 -8.65 1.93 6.95
C ALA A 80 -7.31 1.19 6.93
N VAL A 81 -6.56 1.30 8.03
CA VAL A 81 -5.24 0.69 8.21
C VAL A 81 -5.41 -0.59 9.02
N ALA A 82 -4.85 -1.70 8.54
CA ALA A 82 -4.80 -2.94 9.31
C ALA A 82 -3.47 -3.67 9.07
N PRO A 83 -2.85 -4.25 10.10
CA PRO A 83 -1.74 -5.17 9.91
C PRO A 83 -2.26 -6.45 9.25
N VAL A 84 -1.45 -7.05 8.37
CA VAL A 84 -1.72 -8.33 7.74
C VAL A 84 -1.03 -9.45 8.52
N ASP A 85 -1.77 -10.51 8.81
CA ASP A 85 -1.19 -11.79 9.19
C ASP A 85 -0.55 -12.43 7.95
N GLN A 86 0.77 -12.26 7.82
CA GLN A 86 1.53 -12.72 6.66
C GLN A 86 1.46 -14.25 6.48
N ALA A 87 1.32 -15.01 7.57
CA ALA A 87 1.23 -16.47 7.50
C ALA A 87 -0.10 -16.93 6.89
N ALA A 88 -1.16 -16.15 7.06
CA ALA A 88 -2.49 -16.41 6.51
C ALA A 88 -2.73 -15.79 5.12
N ALA A 89 -1.86 -14.86 4.68
CA ALA A 89 -2.05 -14.05 3.46
C ALA A 89 -0.91 -14.24 2.43
N ALA A 90 -0.62 -15.50 2.08
CA ALA A 90 0.49 -15.85 1.20
C ALA A 90 0.39 -15.20 -0.21
N ASP A 91 -0.83 -15.02 -0.72
CA ASP A 91 -1.09 -14.37 -2.00
C ASP A 91 -0.72 -12.87 -1.99
N VAL A 92 -1.10 -12.16 -0.92
CA VAL A 92 -0.72 -10.75 -0.70
C VAL A 92 0.80 -10.61 -0.67
N VAL A 93 1.47 -11.47 0.10
CA VAL A 93 2.94 -11.45 0.23
C VAL A 93 3.61 -11.73 -1.12
N ALA A 94 3.10 -12.69 -1.90
CA ALA A 94 3.61 -13.01 -3.23
C ALA A 94 3.45 -11.83 -4.22
N VAL A 95 2.31 -11.13 -4.18
CA VAL A 95 2.08 -9.93 -5.00
C VAL A 95 3.08 -8.83 -4.64
N LEU A 96 3.26 -8.53 -3.35
CA LEU A 96 4.23 -7.55 -2.89
C LEU A 96 5.67 -7.91 -3.30
N ALA A 97 6.05 -9.17 -3.15
CA ALA A 97 7.39 -9.65 -3.52
C ALA A 97 7.66 -9.46 -5.02
N LYS A 98 6.66 -9.72 -5.86
CA LYS A 98 6.74 -9.51 -7.31
C LYS A 98 6.92 -8.04 -7.69
N GLU A 99 6.26 -7.11 -7.00
CA GLU A 99 6.34 -5.67 -7.28
C GLU A 99 7.61 -5.02 -6.69
N ARG A 100 8.37 -5.73 -5.84
CA ARG A 100 9.58 -5.20 -5.19
C ARG A 100 10.83 -5.30 -6.08
N LEU A 101 10.84 -4.57 -7.19
CA LEU A 101 11.86 -4.69 -8.26
C LEU A 101 13.31 -4.39 -7.85
N ASN A 102 13.54 -3.60 -6.79
CA ASN A 102 14.88 -3.19 -6.35
C ASN A 102 15.36 -3.97 -5.10
N ALA A 103 14.85 -5.18 -4.86
CA ALA A 103 15.31 -5.98 -3.72
C ALA A 103 16.72 -6.52 -3.98
N ARG A 104 17.56 -6.52 -2.94
CA ARG A 104 18.92 -7.08 -3.03
C ARG A 104 18.90 -8.60 -3.19
N ASP A 105 17.96 -9.26 -2.52
CA ASP A 105 17.72 -10.69 -2.59
C ASP A 105 16.21 -10.92 -2.69
N SER A 106 15.71 -11.10 -3.90
CA SER A 106 14.27 -11.29 -4.14
C SER A 106 13.78 -12.69 -3.80
N GLU A 107 14.67 -13.69 -3.68
CA GLU A 107 14.30 -15.09 -3.46
C GLU A 107 13.75 -15.31 -2.04
N HIS A 108 14.35 -14.69 -1.04
CA HIS A 108 13.97 -14.84 0.38
C HIS A 108 13.21 -13.65 0.97
N LEU A 109 12.61 -12.81 0.12
CA LEU A 109 11.85 -11.62 0.55
C LEU A 109 10.75 -11.97 1.57
N PRO A 110 9.86 -12.95 1.29
CA PRO A 110 8.78 -13.30 2.23
C PRO A 110 9.29 -13.71 3.61
N GLU A 111 10.35 -14.52 3.69
CA GLU A 111 10.92 -14.97 4.97
C GLU A 111 11.55 -13.83 5.76
N ARG A 112 12.19 -12.87 5.07
CA ARG A 112 12.74 -11.68 5.73
C ARG A 112 11.64 -10.76 6.23
N TRP A 113 10.59 -10.52 5.44
CA TRP A 113 9.47 -9.71 5.87
C TRP A 113 8.72 -10.34 7.05
N ALA A 114 8.55 -11.66 7.07
CA ALA A 114 7.93 -12.35 8.20
C ALA A 114 8.74 -12.22 9.50
N ARG A 115 10.07 -12.05 9.41
CA ARG A 115 10.95 -11.89 10.57
C ARG A 115 11.05 -10.44 11.05
N ASP A 116 11.22 -9.51 10.11
CA ASP A 116 11.76 -8.19 10.41
C ASP A 116 10.85 -7.03 9.92
N SER A 117 9.71 -7.32 9.26
CA SER A 117 8.83 -6.30 8.68
C SER A 117 7.35 -6.53 9.01
N GLN A 118 6.53 -5.49 8.80
CA GLN A 118 5.08 -5.56 8.86
C GLN A 118 4.49 -5.31 7.47
N VAL A 119 3.56 -6.16 7.06
CA VAL A 119 2.70 -5.92 5.89
C VAL A 119 1.44 -5.21 6.34
N TRP A 120 1.08 -4.13 5.67
CA TRP A 120 -0.11 -3.33 5.95
C TRP A 120 -1.12 -3.44 4.83
N ARG A 121 -2.39 -3.54 5.19
CA ARG A 121 -3.53 -3.37 4.29
C ARG A 121 -4.12 -1.98 4.51
N LEU A 122 -4.23 -1.22 3.43
CA LEU A 122 -4.94 0.05 3.37
C LEU A 122 -6.20 -0.16 2.53
N THR A 123 -7.35 -0.28 3.20
CA THR A 123 -8.64 -0.48 2.54
C THR A 123 -9.28 0.87 2.25
N PRO A 124 -9.49 1.26 0.98
CA PRO A 124 -10.10 2.54 0.67
C PRO A 124 -11.45 2.73 1.34
N GLU A 125 -11.60 3.86 1.99
CA GLU A 125 -12.84 4.42 2.50
C GLU A 125 -13.21 5.66 1.68
N ARG A 126 -14.40 6.22 1.94
CA ARG A 126 -14.98 7.29 1.12
C ARG A 126 -14.13 8.55 1.02
#